data_AF-A0A7C6S6L1-F1
#
_entry.id   AF-A0A7C6S6L1-F1
#
_cell.length_a   1.000
_cell.length_b   1.000
_cell.length_c   1.000
_cell.angle_alpha   90.00
_cell.angle_beta   90.00
_cell.angle_gamma   90.00
#
_symmetry.space_group_name_H-M   'P 1'
#
loop_
_entity.id
_entity.type
_entity.pdbx_description
1 polymer ?
#
loop_
_entity_poly.entity_id
_entity_poly.type
_entity_poly.pdbx_seq_one_letter_code
_entity_poly.pdbx_strand_id
1 'polypeptide(L)' 'VSGINENRPGLNEMLEKAYNGEVDLIITKSISRFSRNIVFLLKTLRKLREAGVDVYFEKENITSFSMK' A
#
# COMPACT_ATOMS: atom_id res chain seq x y z
N VAL A 1 -12.91 12.99 -8.42
CA VAL A 1 -13.03 11.51 -8.55
C VAL A 1 -13.64 10.99 -7.25
N SER A 2 -14.71 10.20 -7.34
CA SER A 2 -15.68 9.93 -6.27
C SER A 2 -15.05 9.44 -4.96
N GLY A 3 -15.23 10.23 -3.91
CA GLY A 3 -14.91 9.84 -2.53
C GLY A 3 -15.89 8.76 -2.08
N ILE A 4 -15.37 7.74 -1.38
CA ILE A 4 -16.08 6.59 -0.80
C ILE A 4 -16.34 5.35 -1.68
N ASN A 5 -15.44 5.00 -2.61
CA ASN A 5 -15.44 3.62 -3.13
C ASN A 5 -14.87 2.66 -2.06
N GLU A 6 -15.75 2.03 -1.28
CA GLU A 6 -15.45 0.93 -0.35
C GLU A 6 -14.93 -0.32 -1.08
N ASN A 7 -15.39 -0.52 -2.31
CA ASN A 7 -14.79 -1.46 -3.25
C ASN A 7 -13.71 -0.75 -4.07
N ARG A 8 -12.45 -1.03 -3.76
CA ARG A 8 -11.27 -0.53 -4.49
C ARG A 8 -10.69 -1.65 -5.37
N PRO A 9 -11.33 -2.00 -6.51
CA PRO A 9 -10.87 -3.10 -7.36
C PRO A 9 -9.42 -2.89 -7.82
N GLY A 10 -9.05 -1.66 -8.20
CA GLY A 10 -7.67 -1.36 -8.61
C GLY A 10 -6.64 -1.46 -7.48
N LEU A 11 -7.03 -1.22 -6.22
CA LEU A 11 -6.13 -1.44 -5.09
C LEU A 11 -5.94 -2.94 -4.86
N ASN A 12 -7.01 -3.73 -4.92
CA ASN A 12 -6.93 -5.17 -4.73
C ASN A 12 -6.09 -5.83 -5.83
N GLU A 13 -6.28 -5.44 -7.10
CA GLU A 13 -5.47 -5.94 -8.22
C GLU A 13 -3.99 -5.57 -8.07
N MET A 14 -3.68 -4.34 -7.66
CA MET A 14 -2.31 -3.91 -7.39
C MET A 14 -1.67 -4.72 -6.25
N LEU A 15 -2.43 -5.00 -5.19
CA LEU A 15 -1.94 -5.82 -4.08
C LEU A 15 -1.71 -7.27 -4.51
N GLU A 16 -2.57 -7.85 -5.34
CA GLU A 16 -2.40 -9.19 -5.87
C GLU A 16 -1.12 -9.31 -6.72
N LYS A 17 -0.90 -8.37 -7.64
CA LYS A 17 0.33 -8.28 -8.43
C LYS A 17 1.57 -8.14 -7.55
N ALA A 18 1.49 -7.33 -6.50
CA ALA A 18 2.56 -7.22 -5.51
C ALA A 18 2.81 -8.54 -4.77
N TYR A 19 1.77 -9.26 -4.35
CA TYR A 19 1.94 -10.57 -3.71
C TYR A 19 2.47 -11.65 -4.66
N ASN A 20 2.21 -11.54 -5.95
CA ASN A 20 2.77 -12.42 -6.99
C ASN A 20 4.24 -12.11 -7.32
N GLY A 21 4.81 -11.04 -6.76
CA GLY A 21 6.17 -10.59 -7.08
C GLY A 21 6.30 -9.89 -8.44
N GLU A 22 5.18 -9.42 -9.01
CA GLU A 22 5.17 -8.64 -10.26
C GLU A 22 5.48 -7.15 -10.02
N VAL A 23 5.48 -6.71 -8.75
CA VAL A 23 5.70 -5.32 -8.34
C VAL A 23 6.67 -5.28 -7.17
N ASP A 24 7.80 -4.61 -7.33
CA ASP A 24 8.80 -4.44 -6.26
C ASP A 24 8.53 -3.20 -5.39
N LEU A 25 7.89 -2.16 -5.96
CA LEU A 25 7.67 -0.88 -5.29
C LEU A 25 6.31 -0.25 -5.63
N ILE A 26 5.57 0.13 -4.60
CA ILE A 26 4.33 0.89 -4.67
C ILE A 26 4.60 2.32 -4.23
N ILE A 27 4.25 3.28 -5.08
CA ILE A 27 4.35 4.72 -4.75
C ILE A 27 2.96 5.29 -4.58
N THR A 28 2.73 6.00 -3.49
CA THR A 28 1.46 6.67 -3.22
C THR A 28 1.69 8.08 -2.70
N LYS A 29 0.76 8.97 -3.05
CA LYS A 29 0.90 10.39 -2.69
C LYS A 29 0.78 10.62 -1.18
N SER A 30 -0.02 9.83 -0.47
CA SER A 30 -0.13 9.92 0.99
C SER A 30 -0.69 8.65 1.63
N ILE A 31 -0.45 8.47 2.92
CA ILE A 31 -1.00 7.35 3.71
C ILE A 31 -2.53 7.32 3.61
N SER A 32 -3.17 8.49 3.73
CA SER A 32 -4.64 8.61 3.66
C SER A 32 -5.23 8.21 2.31
N ARG A 33 -4.45 8.28 1.21
CA ARG A 33 -4.90 7.78 -0.10
C ARG A 33 -4.82 6.27 -0.17
N PHE A 34 -3.77 5.71 0.42
CA PHE A 34 -3.54 4.27 0.46
C PHE A 34 -4.57 3.55 1.35
N SER A 35 -4.80 4.03 2.58
CA SER A 35 -5.76 3.43 3.50
C SER A 35 -6.56 4.47 4.28
N ARG A 36 -7.83 4.14 4.56
CA ARG A 36 -8.72 4.88 5.46
C ARG A 36 -8.65 4.41 6.91
N ASN A 37 -8.01 3.26 7.16
CA ASN A 37 -7.90 2.64 8.49
C ASN A 37 -6.47 2.14 8.76
N ILE A 38 -5.94 2.47 9.94
CA ILE A 38 -4.55 2.12 10.32
C ILE A 38 -4.34 0.61 10.54
N VAL A 39 -5.34 -0.12 11.03
CA VAL A 39 -5.28 -1.57 11.20
C VAL A 39 -5.18 -2.26 9.83
N PHE A 40 -5.95 -1.79 8.84
CA PHE A 40 -5.84 -2.29 7.46
C PHE A 40 -4.47 -1.95 6.86
N LEU A 41 -4.00 -0.70 7.05
CA LEU A 41 -2.70 -0.25 6.57
C LEU A 41 -1.57 -1.17 7.08
N LEU A 42 -1.49 -1.36 8.39
CA LEU A 42 -0.42 -2.17 9.00
C LEU A 42 -0.49 -3.64 8.56
N LYS A 43 -1.68 -4.21 8.42
CA LYS A 43 -1.84 -5.58 7.90
C LYS A 43 -1.31 -5.70 6.47
N THR A 44 -1.68 -4.75 5.60
CA THR A 44 -1.26 -4.75 4.20
C THR A 44 0.25 -4.52 4.07
N LEU A 45 0.81 -3.56 4.81
CA LEU A 45 2.26 -3.31 4.79
C LEU A 45 3.08 -4.52 5.26
N ARG A 46 2.60 -5.27 6.25
CA ARG A 46 3.26 -6.51 6.71
C ARG A 46 3.26 -7.57 5.62
N LYS A 47 2.10 -7.82 4.99
CA LYS A 47 2.01 -8.78 3.87
C LYS A 47 2.88 -8.39 2.69
N LEU A 48 2.90 -7.10 2.33
CA LEU A 48 3.75 -6.59 1.26
C LEU A 48 5.23 -6.78 1.58
N ARG A 49 5.64 -6.50 2.83
CA ARG A 49 7.01 -6.77 3.29
C ARG A 49 7.36 -8.26 3.23
N GLU A 50 6.46 -9.15 3.62
CA GLU A 50 6.65 -10.60 3.51
C GLU A 50 6.80 -11.05 2.04
N ALA A 51 6.15 -10.35 1.10
CA ALA A 51 6.31 -10.54 -0.33
C ALA A 51 7.53 -9.82 -0.94
N GLY A 52 8.31 -9.09 -0.14
CA GLY A 52 9.47 -8.32 -0.61
C GLY A 52 9.13 -7.00 -1.31
N VAL A 53 7.90 -6.50 -1.17
CA VAL A 53 7.40 -5.29 -1.83
C VAL A 53 7.40 -4.09 -0.89
N ASP A 54 7.90 -2.97 -1.40
CA ASP A 54 7.93 -1.70 -0.68
C ASP A 54 6.75 -0.77 -0.98
N VAL A 55 6.46 0.09 -0.02
CA VAL A 55 5.53 1.21 -0.17
C VAL A 55 6.21 2.52 0.23
N TYR A 56 6.29 3.46 -0.72
CA TYR A 56 6.78 4.82 -0.50
C TYR A 56 5.63 5.82 -0.48
N PHE A 57 5.61 6.65 0.57
CA PHE A 57 4.59 7.68 0.79
C PHE A 57 5.20 9.07 0.56
N GLU A 58 4.86 9.71 -0.56
CA GLU A 58 5.50 10.97 -0.99
C GLU A 58 5.29 12.13 -0.01
N LYS A 59 4.06 12.32 0.51
CA LYS A 59 3.76 13.46 1.41
C LYS A 59 4.41 13.30 2.77
N GLU A 60 4.42 12.08 3.28
CA GLU A 60 4.97 11.75 4.58
C GLU A 60 6.50 11.55 4.50
N ASN A 61 7.04 11.38 3.29
CA ASN A 61 8.45 11.13 3.01
C ASN A 61 8.99 9.92 3.80
N ILE A 62 8.18 8.84 3.83
CA ILE A 62 8.51 7.60 4.54
C ILE A 62 8.38 6.39 3.60
N THR A 63 9.19 5.36 3.86
CA THR A 63 9.15 4.07 3.17
C THR A 63 8.83 2.96 4.17
N SER A 64 8.07 1.94 3.74
CA SER A 64 7.71 0.80 4.58
C SER A 64 8.90 0.07 5.21
N PHE A 65 10.07 -0.04 4.55
CA PHE A 65 11.27 -0.63 5.17
C PHE A 65 11.84 0.17 6.35
N SER A 66 11.62 1.48 6.40
CA SER A 66 12.19 2.33 7.46
C SER A 66 11.50 2.15 8.81
N MET A 67 10.34 1.47 8.87
CA MET A 67 9.76 0.99 10.12
C MET A 67 10.56 -0.24 10.59
N LYS A 68 11.68 0.03 11.28
CA LYS A 68 12.50 -0.98 11.98
C LYS A 68 12.40 -0.74 13.47
#